data_AF-A0A960SGP3-F1
#
_entry.id   AF-A0A960SGP3-F1
#
_cell.length_a   1.000
_cell.length_b   1.000
_cell.length_c   1.000
_cell.angle_alpha   90.00
_cell.angle_beta   90.00
_cell.angle_gamma   90.00
#
_symmetry.space_group_name_H-M   'P 1'
#
loop_
_entity.id
_entity.type
_entity.pdbx_description
1 polymer ?
#
loop_
_entity_poly.entity_id
_entity_poly.type
_entity_poly.pdbx_seq_one_letter_code
_entity_poly.pdbx_strand_id
1 'polypeptide(L)'
;MNLSRRTFIGSTTCAAAALLTGSRVPSYSATSTNERNHPLDGIARENIKITDVRVRLFSCDYPLEKWWYGVGVTMLTEVETDKGIIGIGGPSPYGGPEFIKEYTETYIKPQVVGKNPFDVEVIAASHRERNKAMAWAGVNVACWDIIGKAKNKPVYALLATNTKPRTRIKHYASCGTIWDFAKRPEDLIDEALGYKEEGFYAMKFRFSEHFEQNMTIRKYLPFLEKLRAAVGNDFELIHEFNMRVRIDQALELVPKLAELKFHWIEEPVDRWGRVRGGR
;
A
#
# COMPACT_ATOMS: atom_id res chain seq x y z
N MET A 1 -7.57 3.99 -52.62
CA MET A 1 -8.32 5.16 -53.12
C MET A 1 -8.64 6.04 -51.94
N ASN A 2 -8.07 7.25 -51.94
CA ASN A 2 -8.25 8.28 -50.91
C ASN A 2 -9.68 8.82 -50.95
N LEU A 3 -10.30 9.02 -49.79
CA LEU A 3 -11.41 9.97 -49.67
C LEU A 3 -11.09 10.96 -48.57
N SER A 4 -10.92 12.21 -49.00
CA SER A 4 -10.58 13.35 -48.18
C SER A 4 -11.81 13.96 -47.52
N ARG A 5 -11.53 14.68 -46.44
CA ARG A 5 -12.41 15.64 -45.79
C ARG A 5 -12.81 16.76 -46.75
N ARG A 6 -14.10 17.08 -46.84
CA ARG A 6 -14.68 18.40 -46.55
C ARG A 6 -16.06 18.60 -47.23
N THR A 7 -17.00 19.12 -46.42
CA THR A 7 -18.12 20.01 -46.80
C THR A 7 -19.24 19.39 -47.66
N PHE A 8 -20.52 19.77 -47.54
CA PHE A 8 -21.13 20.93 -46.92
C PHE A 8 -22.64 20.65 -46.73
N ILE A 9 -23.23 21.46 -45.87
CA ILE A 9 -24.63 21.57 -45.49
C ILE A 9 -25.52 22.04 -46.65
N GLY A 10 -26.76 21.57 -46.65
CA GLY A 10 -27.90 22.11 -47.40
C GLY A 10 -28.97 21.02 -47.46
N SER A 11 -30.24 21.22 -47.13
CA SER A 11 -31.02 22.40 -46.81
C SER A 11 -32.37 21.89 -46.30
N THR A 12 -32.76 22.36 -45.11
CA THR A 12 -34.09 22.86 -44.73
C THR A 12 -35.37 22.24 -45.33
N THR A 13 -36.14 21.63 -44.41
CA THR A 13 -37.59 21.80 -44.15
C THR A 13 -38.66 21.36 -45.16
N CYS A 14 -39.49 20.39 -44.72
CA CYS A 14 -40.96 20.51 -44.66
C CYS A 14 -41.54 19.57 -43.57
N ALA A 15 -42.66 20.00 -43.01
CA ALA A 15 -43.16 19.76 -41.65
C ALA A 15 -44.11 18.55 -41.50
N ALA A 16 -44.21 18.03 -40.27
CA ALA A 16 -45.43 17.48 -39.64
C ALA A 16 -45.09 17.11 -38.18
N ALA A 17 -45.48 17.93 -37.19
CA ALA A 17 -46.72 17.81 -36.42
C ALA A 17 -46.66 16.77 -35.27
N ALA A 18 -46.43 17.33 -34.07
CA ALA A 18 -46.92 16.94 -32.74
C ALA A 18 -46.95 15.46 -32.32
N LEU A 19 -46.12 15.14 -31.32
CA LEU A 19 -46.49 14.46 -30.07
C LEU A 19 -45.38 14.72 -29.04
N LEU A 20 -45.47 15.86 -28.33
CA LEU A 20 -44.67 16.11 -27.13
C LEU A 20 -45.18 15.20 -26.02
N THR A 21 -44.74 13.94 -26.04
CA THR A 21 -44.68 13.16 -24.82
C THR A 21 -43.60 13.81 -23.98
N GLY A 22 -44.02 14.56 -22.95
CA GLY A 22 -43.13 15.08 -21.95
C GLY A 22 -42.48 13.91 -21.22
N SER A 23 -41.35 13.41 -21.73
CA SER A 23 -40.41 12.68 -20.93
C SER A 23 -39.87 13.67 -19.92
N ARG A 24 -40.52 13.75 -18.76
CA ARG A 24 -39.89 14.29 -17.55
C ARG A 24 -38.58 13.53 -17.41
N VAL A 25 -37.47 14.20 -17.74
CA VAL A 25 -36.18 13.83 -17.17
C VAL A 25 -36.44 13.70 -15.69
N PRO A 26 -36.15 12.55 -15.04
CA PRO A 26 -36.34 12.44 -13.61
C PRO A 26 -35.61 13.61 -12.99
N SER A 27 -36.35 14.53 -12.37
CA SER A 27 -35.72 15.50 -11.49
C SER A 27 -34.97 14.63 -10.49
N TYR A 28 -33.64 14.70 -10.49
CA TYR A 28 -32.83 14.18 -9.41
C TYR A 28 -33.27 14.96 -8.19
N SER A 29 -34.29 14.45 -7.51
CA SER A 29 -34.54 14.72 -6.12
C SER A 29 -33.29 14.22 -5.44
N ALA A 30 -32.35 15.12 -5.17
CA ALA A 30 -31.30 14.89 -4.22
C ALA A 30 -32.00 14.67 -2.86
N THR A 31 -32.47 13.44 -2.63
CA THR A 31 -32.46 12.91 -1.29
C THR A 31 -31.03 13.05 -0.83
N SER A 32 -30.77 14.03 0.04
CA SER A 32 -29.46 14.25 0.64
C SER A 32 -29.11 13.02 1.47
N THR A 33 -28.61 11.98 0.83
CA THR A 33 -27.76 11.03 1.52
C THR A 33 -26.54 11.83 1.94
N ASN A 34 -26.19 11.76 3.23
CA ASN A 34 -24.98 12.36 3.80
C ASN A 34 -23.72 11.64 3.26
N GLU A 35 -23.63 11.46 1.94
CA GLU A 35 -22.50 10.81 1.28
C GLU A 35 -21.35 11.80 1.21
N ARG A 36 -20.30 11.51 1.98
CA ARG A 36 -19.03 12.23 1.90
C ARG A 36 -18.25 11.67 0.72
N ASN A 37 -17.95 12.52 -0.27
CA ASN A 37 -17.13 12.18 -1.42
C ASN A 37 -15.64 12.36 -1.10
N HIS A 38 -15.32 13.20 -0.13
CA HIS A 38 -13.98 13.42 0.39
C HIS A 38 -13.96 13.20 1.92
N PRO A 39 -12.87 12.65 2.50
CA PRO A 39 -12.79 12.43 3.95
C PRO A 39 -13.00 13.68 4.81
N LEU A 40 -12.74 14.88 4.27
CA LEU A 40 -12.96 16.17 4.95
C LEU A 40 -14.30 16.84 4.62
N ASP A 41 -15.18 16.23 3.81
CA ASP A 41 -16.51 16.79 3.55
C ASP A 41 -17.29 16.95 4.86
N GLY A 42 -17.85 18.15 5.07
CA GLY A 42 -18.56 18.49 6.32
C GLY A 42 -17.67 18.63 7.55
N ILE A 43 -16.34 18.50 7.42
CA ILE A 43 -15.38 18.75 8.51
C ILE A 43 -14.88 20.17 8.40
N ALA A 44 -15.18 21.00 9.40
CA ALA A 44 -14.74 22.40 9.41
C ALA A 44 -13.21 22.52 9.33
N ARG A 45 -12.69 23.38 8.46
CA ARG A 45 -11.26 23.66 8.37
C ARG A 45 -10.83 24.54 9.53
N GLU A 46 -9.78 24.15 10.26
CA GLU A 46 -9.22 24.95 11.35
C GLU A 46 -8.20 25.97 10.82
N ASN A 47 -8.06 27.11 11.50
CA ASN A 47 -7.00 28.08 11.19
C ASN A 47 -5.67 27.67 11.86
N ILE A 48 -5.00 26.70 11.23
CA ILE A 48 -3.72 26.12 11.67
C ILE A 48 -2.71 26.30 10.53
N LYS A 49 -1.46 26.61 10.87
CA LYS A 49 -0.36 26.72 9.92
C LYS A 49 0.80 25.84 10.33
N ILE A 50 1.43 25.18 9.36
CA ILE A 50 2.68 24.45 9.56
C ILE A 50 3.80 25.47 9.85
N THR A 51 4.56 25.25 10.91
CA THR A 51 5.69 26.10 11.32
C THR A 51 7.03 25.43 11.08
N ASP A 52 7.09 24.10 11.18
CA ASP A 52 8.32 23.34 10.99
C ASP A 52 8.04 21.93 10.45
N VAL A 53 9.03 21.35 9.77
CA VAL A 53 9.06 19.94 9.37
C VAL A 53 10.46 19.39 9.56
N ARG A 54 10.58 18.26 10.25
CA ARG A 54 11.87 17.58 10.47
C ARG A 54 11.73 16.07 10.42
N VAL A 55 12.84 15.39 10.16
CA VAL A 55 12.92 13.93 10.15
C VAL A 55 13.95 13.46 11.17
N ARG A 56 13.51 12.61 12.09
CA ARG A 56 14.35 11.93 13.07
C ARG A 56 14.66 10.52 12.58
N LEU A 57 15.93 10.16 12.58
CA LEU A 57 16.39 8.82 12.26
C LEU A 57 16.57 8.04 13.56
N PHE A 58 16.14 6.78 13.55
CA PHE A 58 16.29 5.86 14.66
C PHE A 58 16.94 4.58 14.17
N SER A 59 17.83 4.04 15.00
CA SER A 59 18.40 2.72 14.82
C SER A 59 18.17 1.90 16.08
N CYS A 60 17.97 0.61 15.92
CA CYS A 60 17.92 -0.34 17.01
C CYS A 60 18.69 -1.60 16.62
N ASP A 61 19.51 -2.10 17.54
CA ASP A 61 20.21 -3.36 17.35
C ASP A 61 19.18 -4.50 17.43
N TYR A 62 19.22 -5.38 16.45
CA TYR A 62 18.48 -6.63 16.50
C TYR A 62 19.47 -7.77 16.72
N PRO A 63 19.12 -8.74 17.60
CA PRO A 63 19.92 -9.95 17.70
C PRO A 63 20.00 -10.64 16.34
N LEU A 64 21.21 -11.01 15.90
CA LEU A 64 21.46 -11.59 14.58
C LEU A 64 20.70 -12.90 14.36
N GLU A 65 20.40 -13.62 15.44
CA GLU A 65 19.58 -14.82 15.44
C GLU A 65 18.10 -14.55 15.11
N LYS A 66 17.63 -13.30 15.22
CA LYS A 66 16.27 -12.88 14.87
C LYS A 66 16.20 -12.08 13.57
N TRP A 67 17.26 -11.36 13.23
CA TRP A 67 17.30 -10.51 12.04
C TRP A 67 18.72 -10.43 11.46
N TRP A 68 18.90 -10.91 10.22
CA TRP A 68 20.21 -11.03 9.58
C TRP A 68 20.94 -9.70 9.30
N TYR A 69 20.23 -8.57 9.35
CA TYR A 69 20.83 -7.24 9.21
C TYR A 69 21.53 -6.76 10.51
N GLY A 70 21.21 -7.33 11.67
CA GLY A 70 21.76 -6.92 12.98
C GLY A 70 21.36 -5.52 13.46
N VAL A 71 20.83 -4.68 12.59
CA VAL A 71 20.33 -3.34 12.90
C VAL A 71 19.06 -3.07 12.09
N GLY A 72 18.04 -2.53 12.75
CA GLY A 72 16.86 -1.99 12.10
C GLY A 72 16.92 -0.47 12.09
N VAL A 73 16.74 0.12 10.92
CA VAL A 73 16.67 1.58 10.76
C VAL A 73 15.24 1.98 10.45
N THR A 74 14.76 2.99 11.16
CA THR A 74 13.45 3.60 10.93
C THR A 74 13.55 5.12 11.08
N MET A 75 12.49 5.83 10.75
CA MET A 75 12.46 7.29 10.88
C MET A 75 11.05 7.82 11.12
N LEU A 76 10.97 9.01 11.69
CA LEU A 76 9.72 9.75 11.90
C LEU A 76 9.83 11.14 11.29
N THR A 77 8.87 11.50 10.46
CA THR A 77 8.61 12.86 10.02
C THR A 77 7.72 13.54 11.07
N GLU A 78 8.18 14.65 11.63
CA GLU A 78 7.44 15.50 12.55
C GLU A 78 7.07 16.80 11.83
N VAL A 79 5.78 17.15 11.88
CA VAL A 79 5.25 18.42 11.34
C VAL A 79 4.69 19.23 12.49
N GLU A 80 5.26 20.40 12.76
CA GLU A 80 4.82 21.29 13.83
C GLU A 80 3.89 22.38 13.32
N THR A 81 3.04 22.89 14.20
CA THR A 81 2.06 23.92 13.86
C THR A 81 2.06 25.11 14.82
N ASP A 82 1.50 26.23 14.36
CA ASP A 82 1.31 27.46 15.15
C ASP A 82 0.33 27.32 16.32
N LYS A 83 -0.38 26.19 16.41
CA LYS A 83 -1.24 25.83 17.55
C LYS A 83 -0.59 24.84 18.52
N GLY A 84 0.69 24.53 18.34
CA GLY A 84 1.42 23.57 19.17
C GLY A 84 1.05 22.10 18.92
N ILE A 85 0.25 21.80 17.88
CA ILE A 85 -0.04 20.43 17.47
C ILE A 85 1.15 19.92 16.65
N ILE A 86 1.67 18.75 17.02
CA ILE A 86 2.71 18.05 16.26
C ILE A 86 2.09 16.81 15.61
N GLY A 87 2.20 16.72 14.29
CA GLY A 87 1.86 15.55 13.49
C GLY A 87 3.04 14.61 13.32
N ILE A 88 2.78 13.31 13.32
CA ILE A 88 3.80 12.27 13.16
C ILE A 88 3.45 11.41 11.94
N GLY A 89 4.43 11.20 11.06
CA GLY A 89 4.33 10.27 9.94
C GLY A 89 5.55 9.37 9.82
N GLY A 90 5.34 8.10 9.48
CA GLY A 90 6.42 7.12 9.29
C GLY A 90 6.68 6.87 7.80
N PRO A 91 7.60 7.58 7.14
CA PRO A 91 7.96 7.28 5.75
C PRO A 91 8.71 5.94 5.66
N SER A 92 8.68 5.32 4.47
CA SER A 92 9.32 4.03 4.26
C SER A 92 10.86 4.15 4.27
N PRO A 93 11.60 3.34 5.05
CA PRO A 93 13.06 3.37 5.08
C PRO A 93 13.72 2.86 3.80
N TYR A 94 12.97 2.17 2.92
CA TYR A 94 13.48 1.67 1.65
C TYR A 94 13.83 2.76 0.63
N GLY A 95 13.55 4.03 0.94
CA GLY A 95 13.97 5.19 0.15
C GLY A 95 15.37 5.70 0.46
N GLY A 96 16.05 5.12 1.46
CA GLY A 96 17.31 5.62 2.01
C GLY A 96 17.05 6.67 3.09
N PRO A 97 17.22 6.35 4.39
CA PRO A 97 16.89 7.24 5.50
C PRO A 97 17.51 8.64 5.41
N GLU A 98 18.79 8.71 5.04
CA GLU A 98 19.52 9.95 4.87
C GLU A 98 18.94 10.79 3.73
N PHE A 99 18.67 10.16 2.58
CA PHE A 99 18.01 10.82 1.45
C PHE A 99 16.63 11.36 1.84
N ILE A 100 15.82 10.56 2.53
CA ILE A 100 14.48 10.97 2.95
C ILE A 100 14.54 12.16 3.91
N LYS A 101 15.46 12.13 4.89
CA LYS A 101 15.67 13.24 5.81
C LYS A 101 16.10 14.50 5.09
N GLU A 102 17.16 14.43 4.29
CA GLU A 102 17.68 15.57 3.55
C GLU A 102 16.61 16.14 2.63
N TYR A 103 15.95 15.29 1.84
CA TYR A 103 14.93 15.72 0.89
C TYR A 103 13.75 16.40 1.59
N THR A 104 13.30 15.85 2.72
CA THR A 104 12.20 16.43 3.50
C THR A 104 12.56 17.79 4.06
N GLU A 105 13.73 17.92 4.69
CA GLU A 105 14.13 19.14 5.40
C GLU A 105 14.58 20.27 4.46
N THR A 106 15.18 19.94 3.32
CA THR A 106 15.72 20.93 2.38
C THR A 106 14.76 21.28 1.25
N TYR A 107 13.97 20.32 0.75
CA TYR A 107 13.08 20.54 -0.39
C TYR A 107 11.61 20.60 0.00
N ILE A 108 11.11 19.69 0.84
CA ILE A 108 9.68 19.65 1.19
C ILE A 108 9.32 20.78 2.16
N LYS A 109 10.10 20.96 3.24
CA LYS A 109 9.83 21.94 4.29
C LYS A 109 9.55 23.36 3.76
N PRO A 110 10.38 23.97 2.88
CA PRO A 110 10.10 25.31 2.37
C PRO A 110 8.79 25.43 1.58
N GLN A 111 8.29 24.31 1.04
CA GLN A 111 7.04 24.28 0.27
C GLN A 111 5.80 24.16 1.15
N VAL A 112 5.94 23.71 2.41
CA VAL A 112 4.79 23.40 3.27
C VAL A 112 4.68 24.30 4.50
N VAL A 113 5.78 24.90 4.95
CA VAL A 113 5.74 25.92 6.01
C VAL A 113 4.83 27.08 5.59
N GLY A 114 3.98 27.52 6.51
CA GLY A 114 2.95 28.54 6.29
C GLY A 114 1.64 28.03 5.67
N LYS A 115 1.62 26.80 5.13
CA LYS A 115 0.39 26.17 4.61
C LYS A 115 -0.44 25.56 5.72
N ASN A 116 -1.71 25.32 5.43
CA ASN A 116 -2.64 24.69 6.36
C ASN A 116 -2.66 23.17 6.15
N PRO A 117 -2.49 22.36 7.21
CA PRO A 117 -2.46 20.90 7.08
C PRO A 117 -3.77 20.27 6.59
N PHE A 118 -4.91 20.98 6.65
CA PHE A 118 -6.19 20.53 6.08
C PHE A 118 -6.18 20.52 4.55
N ASP A 119 -5.23 21.18 3.91
CA ASP A 119 -5.05 21.18 2.45
C ASP A 119 -4.18 19.97 2.01
N VAL A 120 -4.31 18.83 2.73
CA VAL A 120 -3.45 17.64 2.69
C VAL A 120 -3.28 17.02 1.29
N GLU A 121 -4.34 17.05 0.49
CA GLU A 121 -4.33 16.57 -0.91
C GLU A 121 -3.43 17.41 -1.82
N VAL A 122 -3.32 18.72 -1.55
CA VAL A 122 -2.48 19.64 -2.32
C VAL A 122 -1.04 19.59 -1.81
N ILE A 123 -0.85 19.41 -0.50
CA ILE A 123 0.46 19.39 0.12
C ILE A 123 1.30 18.23 -0.42
N ALA A 124 0.76 17.02 -0.59
CA ALA A 124 1.53 15.84 -0.96
C ALA A 124 1.17 15.29 -2.35
N ALA A 125 1.13 16.15 -3.37
CA ALA A 125 0.82 15.75 -4.74
C ALA A 125 1.73 14.60 -5.22
N SER A 126 1.19 13.75 -6.10
CA SER A 126 1.83 12.49 -6.56
C SER A 126 3.23 12.71 -7.15
N HIS A 127 4.22 11.98 -6.64
CA HIS A 127 5.59 11.97 -7.14
C HIS A 127 5.87 10.68 -7.91
N ARG A 128 6.42 10.80 -9.13
CA ARG A 128 6.75 9.63 -9.97
C ARG A 128 8.00 8.89 -9.49
N GLU A 129 8.88 9.55 -8.75
CA GLU A 129 10.10 8.98 -8.21
C GLU A 129 9.84 8.38 -6.83
N ARG A 130 10.13 7.08 -6.70
CA ARG A 130 9.83 6.27 -5.51
C ARG A 130 10.33 6.91 -4.21
N ASN A 131 11.60 7.32 -4.15
CA ASN A 131 12.17 7.85 -2.90
C ASN A 131 11.57 9.21 -2.54
N LYS A 132 11.30 10.07 -3.53
CA LYS A 132 10.61 11.36 -3.30
C LYS A 132 9.18 11.13 -2.79
N ALA A 133 8.46 10.17 -3.38
CA ALA A 133 7.12 9.79 -2.92
C ALA A 133 7.13 9.29 -1.46
N MET A 134 8.16 8.54 -1.07
CA MET A 134 8.32 8.08 0.32
C MET A 134 8.52 9.23 1.31
N ALA A 135 9.29 10.27 0.95
CA ALA A 135 9.46 11.44 1.79
C ALA A 135 8.15 12.23 1.96
N TRP A 136 7.43 12.44 0.85
CA TRP A 136 6.11 13.08 0.88
C TRP A 136 5.06 12.28 1.65
N ALA A 137 5.13 10.95 1.64
CA ALA A 137 4.24 10.11 2.44
C ALA A 137 4.38 10.40 3.94
N GLY A 138 5.60 10.66 4.43
CA GLY A 138 5.84 11.05 5.83
C GLY A 138 5.10 12.34 6.19
N VAL A 139 5.19 13.38 5.35
CA VAL A 139 4.50 14.66 5.56
C VAL A 139 2.98 14.51 5.44
N ASN A 140 2.49 13.73 4.46
CA ASN A 140 1.06 13.49 4.27
C ASN A 140 0.43 12.81 5.50
N VAL A 141 1.05 11.75 6.01
CA VAL A 141 0.57 11.05 7.21
C VAL A 141 0.61 11.96 8.44
N ALA A 142 1.66 12.77 8.59
CA ALA A 142 1.75 13.76 9.67
C ALA A 142 0.64 14.83 9.60
N CYS A 143 0.27 15.30 8.40
CA CYS A 143 -0.88 16.19 8.22
C CYS A 143 -2.19 15.51 8.64
N TRP A 144 -2.42 14.24 8.28
CA TRP A 144 -3.59 13.49 8.73
C TRP A 144 -3.64 13.33 10.26
N ASP A 145 -2.49 13.09 10.89
CA ASP A 145 -2.38 13.06 12.36
C ASP A 145 -2.71 14.42 13.00
N ILE A 146 -2.24 15.53 12.42
CA ILE A 146 -2.64 16.89 12.85
C ILE A 146 -4.14 17.09 12.74
N ILE A 147 -4.75 16.72 11.61
CA ILE A 147 -6.21 16.87 11.42
C ILE A 147 -6.96 16.03 12.46
N GLY A 148 -6.52 14.79 12.70
CA GLY A 148 -7.07 13.92 13.75
C GLY A 148 -7.02 14.58 15.13
N LYS A 149 -5.85 15.08 15.52
CA LYS A 149 -5.63 15.79 16.80
C LYS A 149 -6.47 17.07 16.91
N ALA A 150 -6.46 17.91 15.88
CA ALA A 150 -7.23 19.15 15.83
C ALA A 150 -8.74 18.92 15.92
N LYS A 151 -9.22 17.76 15.44
CA LYS A 151 -10.64 17.35 15.51
C LYS A 151 -10.97 16.44 16.67
N ASN A 152 -9.99 16.10 17.51
CA ASN A 152 -10.13 15.13 18.58
C ASN A 152 -10.78 13.82 18.08
N LYS A 153 -10.33 13.34 16.92
CA LYS A 153 -10.84 12.14 16.25
C LYS A 153 -9.70 11.23 15.82
N PRO A 154 -9.85 9.91 15.94
CA PRO A 154 -8.91 9.00 15.30
C PRO A 154 -9.01 9.14 13.78
N VAL A 155 -7.87 9.10 13.08
CA VAL A 155 -7.78 9.31 11.62
C VAL A 155 -8.71 8.36 10.84
N TYR A 156 -8.84 7.10 11.26
CA TYR A 156 -9.74 6.15 10.60
C TYR A 156 -11.19 6.61 10.57
N ALA A 157 -11.65 7.38 11.56
CA ALA A 157 -13.03 7.89 11.61
C ALA A 157 -13.23 9.09 10.66
N LEU A 158 -12.15 9.83 10.37
CA LEU A 158 -12.15 10.86 9.35
C LEU A 158 -12.23 10.24 7.95
N LEU A 159 -11.38 9.24 7.70
CA LEU A 159 -11.26 8.52 6.41
C LEU A 159 -12.47 7.67 6.06
N ALA A 160 -13.20 7.16 7.06
CA ALA A 160 -14.40 6.36 6.84
C ALA A 160 -15.57 7.25 6.41
N THR A 161 -15.73 7.47 5.10
CA THR A 161 -16.75 8.36 4.53
C THR A 161 -18.17 7.84 4.74
N ASN A 162 -18.57 6.86 3.94
CA ASN A 162 -19.96 6.36 3.85
C ASN A 162 -20.15 5.00 4.54
N THR A 163 -19.09 4.43 5.11
CA THR A 163 -19.11 3.13 5.77
C THR A 163 -18.62 3.25 7.20
N LYS A 164 -19.22 2.49 8.11
CA LYS A 164 -18.74 2.43 9.49
C LYS A 164 -17.34 1.76 9.50
N PRO A 165 -16.31 2.38 10.09
CA PRO A 165 -14.99 1.80 10.13
C PRO A 165 -15.00 0.49 10.95
N ARG A 166 -14.23 -0.49 10.50
CA ARG A 166 -13.93 -1.68 11.29
C ARG A 166 -12.84 -1.34 12.30
N THR A 167 -13.13 -1.49 13.59
CA THR A 167 -12.19 -1.19 14.68
C THR A 167 -11.37 -2.41 15.12
N ARG A 168 -11.63 -3.58 14.51
CA ARG A 168 -10.83 -4.80 14.67
C ARG A 168 -10.44 -5.29 13.28
N ILE A 169 -9.15 -5.51 13.09
CA ILE A 169 -8.57 -5.99 11.84
C ILE A 169 -7.84 -7.31 12.11
N LYS A 170 -7.96 -8.25 11.18
CA LYS A 170 -7.22 -9.51 11.23
C LYS A 170 -5.78 -9.23 10.75
N HIS A 171 -4.79 -9.73 11.48
CA HIS A 171 -3.37 -9.63 11.10
C HIS A 171 -2.79 -11.02 10.87
N TYR A 172 -1.85 -11.09 9.94
CA TYR A 172 -1.11 -12.31 9.60
C TYR A 172 0.36 -12.12 9.93
N ALA A 173 1.07 -13.20 10.22
CA ALA A 173 2.51 -13.17 10.44
C ALA A 173 3.24 -13.02 9.08
N SER A 174 4.02 -11.95 8.88
CA SER A 174 4.80 -11.74 7.66
C SER A 174 6.27 -12.07 7.91
N CYS A 175 6.67 -13.25 7.46
CA CYS A 175 7.92 -13.89 7.81
C CYS A 175 8.63 -14.31 6.51
N GLY A 176 9.63 -15.17 6.54
CA GLY A 176 10.32 -15.62 5.31
C GLY A 176 11.82 -15.45 5.30
N THR A 177 12.38 -14.73 6.28
CA THR A 177 13.57 -13.91 6.02
C THR A 177 14.85 -14.43 6.67
N ILE A 178 14.81 -15.50 7.46
CA ILE A 178 15.98 -15.96 8.23
C ILE A 178 16.34 -17.45 8.03
N TRP A 179 15.66 -18.17 7.12
CA TRP A 179 15.94 -19.58 6.82
C TRP A 179 16.70 -19.77 5.53
N ASP A 180 17.41 -20.89 5.49
CA ASP A 180 18.10 -21.40 4.32
C ASP A 180 17.63 -22.84 4.04
N PHE A 181 16.91 -23.04 2.93
CA PHE A 181 16.48 -24.37 2.52
C PHE A 181 17.65 -25.34 2.29
N ALA A 182 18.88 -24.85 2.08
CA ALA A 182 20.05 -25.72 2.01
C ALA A 182 20.47 -26.29 3.36
N LYS A 183 20.12 -25.63 4.46
CA LYS A 183 20.47 -26.06 5.82
C LYS A 183 19.38 -26.95 6.40
N ARG A 184 18.14 -26.43 6.48
CA ARG A 184 17.00 -27.16 7.06
C ARG A 184 15.67 -26.62 6.54
N PRO A 185 15.06 -27.25 5.54
CA PRO A 185 13.75 -26.86 5.04
C PRO A 185 12.60 -26.89 6.05
N GLU A 186 12.72 -27.75 7.05
CA GLU A 186 11.75 -27.92 8.13
C GLU A 186 11.61 -26.67 9.01
N ASP A 187 12.59 -25.74 8.98
CA ASP A 187 12.52 -24.47 9.73
C ASP A 187 11.27 -23.67 9.37
N LEU A 188 10.83 -23.69 8.10
CA LEU A 188 9.61 -23.00 7.68
C LEU A 188 8.34 -23.66 8.28
N ILE A 189 8.36 -24.98 8.47
CA ILE A 189 7.24 -25.70 9.06
C ILE A 189 7.16 -25.41 10.55
N ASP A 190 8.31 -25.47 11.25
CA ASP A 190 8.40 -25.15 12.66
C ASP A 190 7.92 -23.72 12.93
N GLU A 191 8.32 -22.76 12.11
CA GLU A 191 7.90 -21.36 12.22
C GLU A 191 6.39 -21.19 11.98
N ALA A 192 5.85 -21.84 10.96
CA ALA A 192 4.42 -21.77 10.65
C ALA A 192 3.56 -22.35 11.78
N LEU A 193 4.00 -23.47 12.37
CA LEU A 193 3.35 -24.07 13.54
C LEU A 193 3.46 -23.17 14.76
N GLY A 194 4.60 -22.51 14.98
CA GLY A 194 4.78 -21.51 16.03
C GLY A 194 3.77 -20.37 15.93
N TYR A 195 3.64 -19.72 14.76
CA TYR A 195 2.64 -18.65 14.61
C TYR A 195 1.20 -19.14 14.73
N LYS A 196 0.92 -20.36 14.29
CA LYS A 196 -0.38 -20.99 14.51
C LYS A 196 -0.67 -21.16 16.00
N GLU A 197 0.31 -21.59 16.78
CA GLU A 197 0.22 -21.72 18.24
C GLU A 197 0.05 -20.35 18.93
N GLU A 198 0.73 -19.30 18.45
CA GLU A 198 0.55 -17.92 18.90
C GLU A 198 -0.84 -17.32 18.56
N GLY A 199 -1.65 -18.03 17.76
CA GLY A 199 -3.02 -17.64 17.43
C GLY A 199 -3.16 -16.79 16.17
N PHE A 200 -2.11 -16.70 15.34
CA PHE A 200 -2.27 -16.16 13.99
C PHE A 200 -3.20 -17.06 13.18
N TYR A 201 -3.99 -16.46 12.31
CA TYR A 201 -4.84 -17.22 11.38
C TYR A 201 -4.13 -17.53 10.06
N ALA A 202 -3.01 -16.86 9.79
CA ALA A 202 -2.32 -16.86 8.52
C ALA A 202 -0.84 -16.54 8.66
N MET A 203 -0.03 -17.10 7.77
CA MET A 203 1.38 -16.76 7.59
C MET A 203 1.68 -16.40 6.13
N LYS A 204 2.38 -15.28 5.92
CA LYS A 204 3.05 -14.93 4.68
C LYS A 204 4.53 -15.22 4.79
N PHE A 205 5.11 -15.87 3.80
CA PHE A 205 6.54 -16.20 3.79
C PHE A 205 7.17 -16.00 2.41
N ARG A 206 8.47 -15.79 2.41
CA ARG A 206 9.31 -15.49 1.24
C ARG A 206 10.10 -16.71 0.83
N PHE A 207 10.66 -16.66 -0.38
CA PHE A 207 11.78 -17.54 -0.71
C PHE A 207 12.93 -17.33 0.27
N SER A 208 13.63 -18.42 0.63
CA SER A 208 14.85 -18.36 1.45
C SER A 208 15.91 -17.46 0.80
N GLU A 209 16.87 -16.98 1.57
CA GLU A 209 17.94 -16.10 1.08
C GLU A 209 18.64 -16.67 -0.16
N HIS A 210 19.05 -17.94 -0.12
CA HIS A 210 19.78 -18.63 -1.20
C HIS A 210 18.90 -19.50 -2.11
N PHE A 211 17.64 -19.13 -2.32
CA PHE A 211 16.70 -19.95 -3.07
C PHE A 211 17.21 -20.32 -4.47
N GLU A 212 17.69 -19.36 -5.27
CA GLU A 212 18.12 -19.62 -6.65
C GLU A 212 19.41 -20.44 -6.74
N GLN A 213 20.21 -20.48 -5.68
CA GLN A 213 21.45 -21.26 -5.63
C GLN A 213 21.17 -22.73 -5.26
N ASN A 214 20.19 -22.95 -4.39
CA ASN A 214 20.00 -24.23 -3.72
C ASN A 214 18.70 -24.94 -4.10
N MET A 215 17.79 -24.25 -4.80
CA MET A 215 16.43 -24.72 -5.04
C MET A 215 15.97 -24.52 -6.49
N THR A 216 15.09 -25.42 -6.92
CA THR A 216 14.30 -25.26 -8.15
C THR A 216 12.82 -25.35 -7.79
N ILE A 217 11.92 -24.82 -8.62
CA ILE A 217 10.47 -24.89 -8.39
C ILE A 217 10.01 -26.34 -8.14
N ARG A 218 10.53 -27.29 -8.93
CA ARG A 218 10.23 -28.72 -8.78
C ARG A 218 10.68 -29.29 -7.43
N LYS A 219 11.84 -28.88 -6.91
CA LYS A 219 12.31 -29.29 -5.59
C LYS A 219 11.57 -28.58 -4.46
N TYR A 220 11.04 -27.38 -4.74
CA TYR A 220 10.34 -26.55 -3.77
C TYR A 220 8.92 -27.04 -3.47
N LEU A 221 8.21 -27.49 -4.50
CA LEU A 221 6.81 -27.91 -4.37
C LEU A 221 6.56 -28.99 -3.30
N PRO A 222 7.37 -30.08 -3.19
CA PRO A 222 7.23 -31.04 -2.11
C PRO A 222 7.34 -30.44 -0.70
N PHE A 223 8.11 -29.37 -0.52
CA PHE A 223 8.18 -28.68 0.78
C PHE A 223 6.91 -27.90 1.08
N LEU A 224 6.30 -27.29 0.06
CA LEU A 224 5.01 -26.60 0.21
C LEU A 224 3.87 -27.56 0.52
N GLU A 225 3.90 -28.76 -0.07
CA GLU A 225 2.96 -29.85 0.25
C GLU A 225 3.08 -30.27 1.72
N LYS A 226 4.31 -30.49 2.21
CA LYS A 226 4.58 -30.79 3.62
C LYS A 226 4.12 -29.67 4.56
N LEU A 227 4.42 -28.42 4.20
CA LEU A 227 3.99 -27.25 4.95
C LEU A 227 2.46 -27.19 5.07
N ARG A 228 1.75 -27.33 3.95
CA ARG A 228 0.28 -27.37 3.94
C ARG A 228 -0.25 -28.52 4.79
N ALA A 229 0.32 -29.71 4.67
CA ALA A 229 -0.08 -30.87 5.48
C ALA A 229 0.11 -30.61 6.99
N ALA A 230 1.21 -29.98 7.39
CA ALA A 230 1.52 -29.70 8.79
C ALA A 230 0.58 -28.64 9.40
N VAL A 231 0.34 -27.53 8.70
CA VAL A 231 -0.50 -26.44 9.24
C VAL A 231 -2.01 -26.72 9.10
N GLY A 232 -2.39 -27.68 8.26
CA GLY A 232 -3.78 -28.02 7.96
C GLY A 232 -4.45 -27.03 7.01
N ASN A 233 -5.74 -27.24 6.73
CA ASN A 233 -6.48 -26.41 5.76
C ASN A 233 -7.03 -25.10 6.34
N ASP A 234 -7.15 -24.99 7.67
CA ASP A 234 -7.75 -23.82 8.33
C ASP A 234 -6.76 -22.67 8.57
N PHE A 235 -5.45 -22.94 8.46
CA PHE A 235 -4.40 -21.94 8.59
C PHE A 235 -4.01 -21.42 7.21
N GLU A 236 -4.22 -20.14 6.95
CA GLU A 236 -4.01 -19.55 5.64
C GLU A 236 -2.51 -19.42 5.34
N LEU A 237 -2.11 -19.80 4.13
CA LEU A 237 -0.74 -19.66 3.67
C LEU A 237 -0.71 -18.64 2.52
N ILE A 238 0.22 -17.71 2.62
CA ILE A 238 0.44 -16.67 1.62
C ILE A 238 1.89 -16.78 1.16
N HIS A 239 2.10 -16.80 -0.15
CA HIS A 239 3.45 -16.88 -0.71
C HIS A 239 3.88 -15.53 -1.29
N GLU A 240 5.02 -15.02 -0.81
CA GLU A 240 5.68 -13.82 -1.29
C GLU A 240 6.87 -14.20 -2.18
N PHE A 241 6.79 -13.84 -3.45
CA PHE A 241 7.82 -14.17 -4.43
C PHE A 241 8.89 -13.08 -4.52
N ASN A 242 8.62 -11.85 -4.07
CA ASN A 242 9.53 -10.71 -4.20
C ASN A 242 10.03 -10.48 -5.65
N MET A 243 9.22 -10.86 -6.64
CA MET A 243 9.53 -10.84 -8.07
C MET A 243 10.77 -11.69 -8.42
N ARG A 244 11.08 -12.73 -7.65
CA ARG A 244 12.29 -13.57 -7.82
C ARG A 244 12.15 -14.68 -8.85
N VAL A 245 10.99 -14.83 -9.49
CA VAL A 245 10.78 -15.82 -10.56
C VAL A 245 10.39 -15.16 -11.87
N ARG A 246 10.58 -15.89 -12.97
CA ARG A 246 10.08 -15.50 -14.29
C ARG A 246 8.62 -15.91 -14.48
N ILE A 247 7.97 -15.33 -15.49
CA ILE A 247 6.56 -15.63 -15.80
C ILE A 247 6.31 -17.12 -16.09
N ASP A 248 7.22 -17.82 -16.77
CA ASP A 248 7.07 -19.25 -17.04
C ASP A 248 7.16 -20.10 -15.77
N GLN A 249 8.04 -19.73 -14.84
CA GLN A 249 8.12 -20.37 -13.52
C GLN A 249 6.88 -20.06 -12.67
N ALA A 250 6.34 -18.84 -12.75
CA ALA A 250 5.10 -18.48 -12.08
C ALA A 250 3.91 -19.28 -12.63
N LEU A 251 3.84 -19.46 -13.96
CA LEU A 251 2.80 -20.28 -14.62
C LEU A 251 2.89 -21.76 -14.25
N GLU A 252 4.08 -22.26 -13.89
CA GLU A 252 4.26 -23.61 -13.35
C GLU A 252 3.81 -23.70 -11.88
N LEU A 253 4.20 -22.74 -11.04
CA LEU A 253 4.01 -22.82 -9.58
C LEU A 253 2.61 -22.38 -9.12
N VAL A 254 2.03 -21.32 -9.70
CA VAL A 254 0.75 -20.74 -9.26
C VAL A 254 -0.40 -21.75 -9.27
N PRO A 255 -0.60 -22.59 -10.31
CA PRO A 255 -1.65 -23.61 -10.28
C PRO A 255 -1.49 -24.61 -9.14
N LYS A 256 -0.24 -24.97 -8.81
CA LYS A 256 0.08 -25.88 -7.70
C LYS A 256 -0.16 -25.25 -6.34
N LEU A 257 0.15 -23.96 -6.19
CA LEU A 257 -0.21 -23.20 -4.98
C LEU A 257 -1.73 -23.10 -4.80
N ALA A 258 -2.49 -22.98 -5.90
CA ALA A 258 -3.95 -23.00 -5.86
C ALA A 258 -4.51 -24.37 -5.44
N GLU A 259 -3.95 -25.48 -5.96
CA GLU A 259 -4.27 -26.85 -5.50
C GLU A 259 -4.00 -27.00 -3.99
N LEU A 260 -2.94 -26.38 -3.48
CA LEU A 260 -2.58 -26.32 -2.06
C LEU A 260 -3.34 -25.26 -1.25
N LYS A 261 -4.36 -24.61 -1.82
CA LYS A 261 -5.21 -23.60 -1.16
C LYS A 261 -4.41 -22.47 -0.53
N PHE A 262 -3.41 -21.94 -1.23
CA PHE A 262 -2.79 -20.67 -0.83
C PHE A 262 -3.78 -19.53 -0.97
N HIS A 263 -3.79 -18.62 0.01
CA HIS A 263 -4.78 -17.55 0.13
C HIS A 263 -4.57 -16.44 -0.91
N TRP A 264 -3.32 -15.98 -1.05
CA TRP A 264 -2.87 -15.17 -2.18
C TRP A 264 -1.39 -15.41 -2.48
N ILE A 265 -0.97 -14.88 -3.63
CA ILE A 265 0.40 -14.86 -4.10
C ILE A 265 0.81 -13.40 -4.31
N GLU A 266 1.93 -12.99 -3.73
CA GLU A 266 2.42 -11.62 -3.75
C GLU A 266 3.64 -11.50 -4.66
N GLU A 267 3.62 -10.46 -5.51
CA GLU A 267 4.70 -10.09 -6.45
C GLU A 267 5.37 -11.28 -7.18
N PRO A 268 4.64 -12.14 -7.93
CA PRO A 268 5.26 -13.29 -8.60
C PRO A 268 6.35 -12.90 -9.60
N VAL A 269 6.13 -11.82 -10.35
CA VAL A 269 7.04 -11.33 -11.40
C VAL A 269 7.16 -9.82 -11.34
N ASP A 270 8.21 -9.27 -11.96
CA ASP A 270 8.27 -7.83 -12.21
C ASP A 270 7.15 -7.39 -13.19
N ARG A 271 7.02 -6.06 -13.37
CA ARG A 271 6.01 -5.48 -14.26
C ARG A 271 6.10 -5.92 -15.74
N TRP A 272 7.17 -6.61 -16.12
CA TRP A 272 7.47 -7.09 -17.47
C TRP A 272 7.48 -8.63 -17.56
N GLY A 273 7.13 -9.34 -16.48
CA GLY A 273 7.15 -10.81 -16.44
C GLY A 273 8.53 -11.43 -16.21
N ARG A 274 9.51 -10.66 -15.74
CA ARG A 274 10.90 -11.09 -15.50
C ARG A 274 11.20 -11.17 -14.00
N VAL A 275 12.35 -11.76 -13.67
CA VAL A 275 12.95 -11.65 -12.34
C VAL A 275 13.37 -10.20 -12.11
N ARG A 276 13.12 -9.65 -10.92
CA ARG A 276 13.53 -8.30 -10.54
C ARG A 276 15.04 -8.10 -10.72
N GLY A 277 15.40 -7.04 -11.45
CA GLY A 277 16.79 -6.73 -11.78
C GLY A 277 17.34 -7.55 -12.96
N GLY A 278 16.59 -8.52 -13.48
CA GLY A 278 16.90 -9.19 -14.73
C GLY A 278 16.65 -8.27 -15.93
N ARG A 279 17.59 -8.27 -16.89
CA ARG A 279 17.35 -7.69 -18.21
C ARG A 279 16.44 -8.63 -19.01
#